data_AF-A2F2L7-F1
#
_entry.id   AF-A2F2L7-F1
#
_cell.length_a   1.000
_cell.length_b   1.000
_cell.length_c   1.000
_cell.angle_alpha   90.00
_cell.angle_beta   90.00
_cell.angle_gamma   90.00
#
_symmetry.space_group_name_H-M   'P 1'
#
loop_
_entity.id
_entity.type
_entity.pdbx_description
1 polymer ?
#
loop_
_entity_poly.entity_id
_entity_poly.type
_entity_poly.pdbx_seq_one_letter_code
_entity_poly.pdbx_strand_id
1 'polypeptide(L)'
;MEDEQQLAKVITEMPNFVQEYTLMQSMKQYFAALRHTRGHNPEGSPIDLEVLLLLKLILGSVDNPIQTLHSVGIIIIGDEIAINANYLKTFLSTCRSRINNSMKHLGWELSNHDKTTKSELLQPLVDRKDSRNWTIRIIPPTSAVYTFIHENPSVRLRMTTNQPQELSLGQIILEPGQGDDNSDQYKKDASSPNMYGMKMN
;
A
#
# COMPACT_ATOMS: atom_id res chain seq x y z
N MET A 1 30.48 -21.78 -29.74
CA MET A 1 30.97 -20.79 -28.75
C MET A 1 30.14 -19.51 -28.74
N GLU A 2 29.70 -18.98 -29.88
CA GLU A 2 28.78 -17.80 -29.90
C GLU A 2 27.37 -18.11 -29.38
N ASP A 3 26.83 -19.31 -29.64
CA ASP A 3 25.50 -19.70 -29.15
C ASP A 3 25.41 -19.90 -27.62
N GLU A 4 26.49 -20.36 -26.98
CA GLU A 4 26.55 -20.50 -25.51
C GLU A 4 26.67 -19.15 -24.80
N GLN A 5 27.35 -18.18 -25.41
CA GLN A 5 27.44 -16.81 -24.88
C GLN A 5 26.12 -16.05 -25.07
N GLN A 6 25.37 -16.31 -26.14
CA GLN A 6 24.01 -15.77 -26.30
C GLN A 6 23.01 -16.40 -25.33
N LEU A 7 23.09 -17.71 -25.07
CA LEU A 7 22.26 -18.36 -24.04
C LEU A 7 22.56 -17.83 -22.64
N ALA A 8 23.83 -17.66 -22.29
CA ALA A 8 24.22 -17.11 -20.99
C ALA A 8 23.71 -15.67 -20.82
N LYS A 9 23.73 -14.85 -21.88
CA LYS A 9 23.23 -13.48 -21.85
C LYS A 9 21.70 -13.43 -21.69
N VAL A 10 20.97 -14.31 -22.37
CA VAL A 10 19.50 -14.45 -22.23
C VAL A 10 19.09 -14.98 -20.85
N ILE A 11 19.88 -15.87 -20.24
CA ILE A 11 19.64 -16.37 -18.87
C ILE A 11 19.97 -15.29 -17.82
N THR A 12 21.01 -14.49 -18.05
CA THR A 12 21.40 -13.39 -17.13
C THR A 12 20.46 -12.19 -17.23
N GLU A 13 19.73 -12.06 -18.35
CA GLU A 13 18.70 -11.05 -18.59
C GLU A 13 17.28 -11.64 -18.54
N MET A 14 17.05 -12.75 -17.81
CA MET A 14 15.67 -13.10 -17.48
C MET A 14 15.07 -11.90 -16.73
N PRO A 15 14.02 -11.25 -17.27
CA PRO A 15 13.49 -10.04 -16.66
C PRO A 15 13.09 -10.38 -15.23
N ASN A 16 13.41 -9.51 -14.26
CA ASN A 16 12.99 -9.65 -12.85
C ASN A 16 11.52 -10.06 -12.67
N PHE A 17 10.68 -9.67 -13.62
CA PHE A 17 9.30 -10.09 -13.75
C PHE A 17 9.08 -11.61 -13.81
N VAL A 18 9.93 -12.36 -14.53
CA VAL A 18 9.82 -13.83 -14.66
C VAL A 18 10.15 -14.51 -13.32
N GLN A 19 11.14 -14.00 -12.60
CA GLN A 19 11.51 -14.50 -11.28
C GLN A 19 10.40 -14.22 -10.25
N GLU A 20 9.87 -12.99 -10.22
CA GLU A 20 8.75 -12.61 -9.36
C GLU A 20 7.50 -13.45 -9.66
N TYR A 21 7.14 -13.59 -10.94
CA TYR A 21 6.01 -14.42 -11.35
C TYR A 21 6.17 -15.88 -10.91
N THR A 22 7.37 -16.45 -11.13
CA THR A 22 7.66 -17.83 -10.76
C THR A 22 7.53 -18.02 -9.25
N LEU A 23 8.12 -17.12 -8.45
CA LEU A 23 7.98 -17.12 -6.99
C LEU A 23 6.51 -17.09 -6.59
N MET A 24 5.72 -16.17 -7.16
CA MET A 24 4.30 -16.04 -6.86
C MET A 24 3.50 -17.31 -7.18
N GLN A 25 3.82 -18.01 -8.28
CA GLN A 25 3.19 -19.28 -8.62
C GLN A 25 3.61 -20.41 -7.67
N SER A 26 4.91 -20.53 -7.36
CA SER A 26 5.42 -21.51 -6.41
C SER A 26 4.79 -21.33 -5.03
N MET A 27 4.57 -20.10 -4.57
CA MET A 27 3.92 -19.81 -3.30
C MET A 27 2.44 -20.22 -3.30
N LYS A 28 1.71 -19.93 -4.38
CA LYS A 28 0.31 -20.38 -4.53
C LYS A 28 0.23 -21.90 -4.49
N GLN A 29 1.12 -22.59 -5.20
CA GLN A 29 1.20 -24.06 -5.19
C GLN A 29 1.52 -24.60 -3.81
N TYR A 30 2.48 -23.98 -3.09
CA TYR A 30 2.83 -24.36 -1.74
C TYR A 30 1.62 -24.27 -0.78
N PHE A 31 0.92 -23.13 -0.75
CA PHE A 31 -0.23 -22.98 0.13
C PHE A 31 -1.41 -23.87 -0.28
N ALA A 32 -1.62 -24.12 -1.58
CA ALA A 32 -2.61 -25.08 -2.05
C ALA A 32 -2.30 -26.50 -1.56
N ALA A 33 -1.04 -26.95 -1.68
CA ALA A 33 -0.60 -28.25 -1.16
C ALA A 33 -0.70 -28.32 0.37
N LEU A 34 -0.39 -27.22 1.07
CA LEU A 34 -0.55 -27.13 2.52
C LEU A 34 -2.01 -27.29 2.95
N ARG A 35 -2.96 -26.70 2.20
CA ARG A 35 -4.40 -26.92 2.44
C ARG A 35 -4.84 -28.33 2.13
N HIS A 36 -4.28 -28.94 1.09
CA HIS A 36 -4.61 -30.32 0.74
C HIS A 36 -4.14 -31.30 1.83
N THR A 37 -2.94 -31.09 2.39
CA THR A 37 -2.32 -31.97 3.38
C THR A 37 -2.86 -31.78 4.80
N ARG A 38 -3.06 -30.53 5.24
CA ARG A 38 -3.49 -30.21 6.62
C ARG A 38 -4.97 -29.87 6.73
N GLY A 39 -5.69 -29.87 5.61
CA GLY A 39 -7.05 -29.35 5.52
C GLY A 39 -7.12 -27.84 5.72
N HIS A 40 -8.35 -27.33 5.88
CA HIS A 40 -8.59 -25.92 6.18
C HIS A 40 -8.47 -25.57 7.68
N ASN A 41 -7.77 -26.41 8.46
CA ASN A 41 -7.62 -26.23 9.90
C ASN A 41 -6.79 -24.96 10.20
N PRO A 42 -7.34 -23.97 10.94
CA PRO A 42 -6.60 -22.76 11.34
C PRO A 42 -5.37 -23.06 12.21
N GLU A 43 -5.40 -24.10 13.04
CA GLU A 43 -4.29 -24.48 13.92
C GLU A 43 -3.16 -25.16 13.16
N GLY A 44 -3.48 -25.86 12.07
CA GLY A 44 -2.48 -26.56 11.25
C GLY A 44 -1.58 -25.61 10.44
N SER A 45 -2.02 -24.36 10.24
CA SER A 45 -1.25 -23.32 9.56
C SER A 45 -1.79 -21.94 9.93
N PRO A 46 -1.31 -21.36 11.05
CA PRO A 46 -1.73 -20.05 11.52
C PRO A 46 -1.42 -18.94 10.51
N ILE A 47 -2.35 -18.01 10.32
CA ILE A 47 -2.20 -16.91 9.36
C ILE A 47 -0.97 -16.04 9.64
N ASP A 48 -0.59 -15.85 10.91
CA ASP A 48 0.63 -15.11 11.29
C ASP A 48 1.89 -15.73 10.69
N LEU A 49 2.02 -17.06 10.77
CA LEU A 49 3.16 -17.78 10.18
C LEU A 49 3.13 -17.78 8.65
N GLU A 50 1.95 -17.84 8.05
CA GLU A 50 1.80 -17.75 6.59
C GLU A 50 2.22 -16.36 6.06
N VAL A 51 1.83 -15.30 6.78
CA VAL A 51 2.24 -13.91 6.48
C VAL A 51 3.74 -13.75 6.69
N LEU A 52 4.30 -14.29 7.77
CA LEU A 52 5.75 -14.27 8.00
C LEU A 52 6.53 -14.97 6.88
N LEU A 53 6.04 -16.12 6.42
CA LEU A 53 6.66 -16.85 5.31
C LEU A 53 6.62 -16.04 4.02
N LEU A 54 5.49 -15.38 3.72
CA LEU A 54 5.38 -14.45 2.59
C LEU A 54 6.44 -13.36 2.66
N LEU A 55 6.56 -12.70 3.81
CA LEU A 55 7.52 -11.63 4.02
C LEU A 55 8.97 -12.09 3.81
N LYS A 56 9.35 -13.24 4.40
CA LYS A 56 10.69 -13.81 4.26
C LYS A 56 11.03 -14.18 2.82
N LEU A 57 10.11 -14.84 2.12
CA LEU A 57 10.33 -15.26 0.75
C LEU A 57 10.45 -14.08 -0.20
N ILE A 58 9.57 -13.09 -0.08
CA ILE A 58 9.61 -11.90 -0.93
C ILE A 58 10.90 -11.12 -0.64
N LEU A 59 11.23 -10.83 0.62
CA LEU A 59 12.45 -10.09 0.95
C LEU A 59 13.74 -10.78 0.46
N GLY A 60 13.79 -12.11 0.50
CA GLY A 60 14.97 -12.86 0.10
C GLY A 60 15.09 -13.16 -1.39
N SER A 61 14.05 -12.92 -2.20
CA SER A 61 13.98 -13.45 -3.56
C SER A 61 13.63 -12.43 -4.65
N VAL A 62 13.26 -11.20 -4.28
CA VAL A 62 12.94 -10.13 -5.24
C VAL A 62 13.67 -8.83 -4.96
N ASP A 63 13.95 -8.09 -6.03
CA ASP A 63 14.67 -6.82 -5.96
C ASP A 63 13.80 -5.68 -5.39
N ASN A 64 12.48 -5.72 -5.63
CA ASN A 64 11.54 -4.73 -5.11
C ASN A 64 10.47 -5.37 -4.20
N PRO A 65 10.85 -5.72 -2.95
CA PRO A 65 9.96 -6.42 -2.04
C PRO A 65 8.71 -5.62 -1.67
N ILE A 66 8.80 -4.29 -1.63
CA ILE A 66 7.66 -3.42 -1.32
C ILE A 66 6.59 -3.52 -2.41
N GLN A 67 6.99 -3.44 -3.68
CA GLN A 67 6.07 -3.55 -4.80
C GLN A 67 5.43 -4.95 -4.88
N THR A 68 6.22 -6.01 -4.68
CA THR A 68 5.71 -7.37 -4.66
C THR A 68 4.75 -7.60 -3.48
N LEU A 69 5.09 -7.12 -2.28
CA LEU A 69 4.19 -7.18 -1.11
C LEU A 69 2.87 -6.47 -1.39
N HIS A 70 2.93 -5.29 -2.00
CA HIS A 70 1.74 -4.56 -2.39
C HIS A 70 0.86 -5.39 -3.34
N SER A 71 1.44 -6.06 -4.34
CA SER A 71 0.72 -6.91 -5.29
C SER A 71 0.02 -8.12 -4.64
N VAL A 72 0.56 -8.64 -3.53
CA VAL A 72 -0.06 -9.75 -2.77
C VAL A 72 -1.11 -9.26 -1.76
N GLY A 73 -1.29 -7.94 -1.64
CA GLY A 73 -2.25 -7.33 -0.73
C GLY A 73 -1.69 -7.04 0.66
N ILE A 74 -0.38 -6.76 0.78
CA ILE A 74 0.28 -6.42 2.04
C ILE A 74 1.02 -5.08 1.87
N ILE A 75 0.82 -4.16 2.80
CA ILE A 75 1.57 -2.90 2.91
C ILE A 75 1.98 -2.74 4.37
N ILE A 76 3.25 -2.42 4.63
CA ILE A 76 3.76 -2.20 5.99
C ILE A 76 4.00 -0.71 6.22
N ILE A 77 3.38 -0.16 7.25
CA ILE A 77 3.40 1.27 7.60
C ILE A 77 3.80 1.41 9.06
N GLY A 78 5.07 1.69 9.34
CA GLY A 78 5.57 1.74 10.71
C GLY A 78 5.38 0.39 11.42
N ASP A 79 4.57 0.38 12.47
CA ASP A 79 4.21 -0.80 13.27
C ASP A 79 2.82 -1.37 12.92
N GLU A 80 2.23 -0.84 11.84
CA GLU A 80 0.96 -1.27 11.30
C GLU A 80 1.13 -1.98 9.96
N ILE A 81 0.10 -2.75 9.61
CA ILE A 81 0.03 -3.46 8.34
C ILE A 81 -1.34 -3.24 7.71
N ALA A 82 -1.34 -2.73 6.47
CA ALA A 82 -2.52 -2.69 5.65
C ALA A 82 -2.64 -3.99 4.85
N ILE A 83 -3.81 -4.60 4.88
CA ILE A 83 -4.08 -5.90 4.26
C ILE A 83 -5.29 -5.81 3.35
N ASN A 84 -5.13 -6.24 2.10
CA ASN A 84 -6.23 -6.53 1.20
C ASN A 84 -6.51 -8.03 1.18
N ALA A 85 -7.49 -8.45 1.97
CA ALA A 85 -7.86 -9.85 2.05
C ALA A 85 -8.38 -10.44 0.73
N ASN A 86 -8.79 -9.63 -0.26
CA ASN A 86 -9.18 -10.13 -1.58
C ASN A 86 -7.98 -10.61 -2.40
N TYR A 87 -6.83 -9.95 -2.25
CA TYR A 87 -5.60 -10.35 -2.92
C TYR A 87 -4.94 -11.49 -2.15
N LEU A 88 -4.76 -11.31 -0.84
CA LEU A 88 -4.05 -12.26 0.01
C LEU A 88 -4.68 -13.67 -0.02
N LYS A 89 -6.03 -13.76 -0.09
CA LYS A 89 -6.73 -15.05 -0.15
C LYS A 89 -6.31 -15.91 -1.35
N THR A 90 -5.95 -15.28 -2.46
CA THR A 90 -5.57 -15.95 -3.71
C THR A 90 -4.19 -16.58 -3.57
N PHE A 91 -3.28 -15.92 -2.84
CA PHE A 91 -1.93 -16.42 -2.58
C PHE A 91 -1.91 -17.50 -1.50
N LEU A 92 -2.71 -17.33 -0.44
CA LEU A 92 -2.79 -18.28 0.68
C LEU A 92 -3.75 -19.46 0.45
N SER A 93 -4.32 -19.57 -0.75
CA SER A 93 -5.34 -20.55 -1.14
C SER A 93 -6.41 -20.72 -0.05
N THR A 94 -6.97 -19.60 0.43
CA THR A 94 -7.90 -19.56 1.56
C THR A 94 -9.07 -18.61 1.30
N CYS A 95 -9.94 -18.39 2.29
CA CYS A 95 -11.07 -17.47 2.17
C CYS A 95 -10.88 -16.21 3.04
N ARG A 96 -11.53 -15.10 2.65
CA ARG A 96 -11.44 -13.81 3.37
C ARG A 96 -11.86 -13.92 4.83
N SER A 97 -12.91 -14.70 5.09
CA SER A 97 -13.45 -14.90 6.44
C SER A 97 -12.41 -15.53 7.35
N ARG A 98 -11.71 -16.58 6.88
CA ARG A 98 -10.62 -17.22 7.63
C ARG A 98 -9.50 -16.25 7.94
N ILE A 99 -9.03 -15.48 6.96
CA ILE A 99 -7.97 -14.47 7.18
C ILE A 99 -8.36 -13.51 8.30
N ASN A 100 -9.53 -12.88 8.18
CA ASN A 100 -9.99 -11.88 9.14
C ASN A 100 -10.23 -12.47 10.54
N ASN A 101 -10.83 -13.65 10.63
CA ASN A 101 -11.11 -14.31 11.90
C ASN A 101 -9.81 -14.75 12.57
N SER A 102 -8.89 -15.39 11.84
CA SER A 102 -7.60 -15.80 12.37
C SER A 102 -6.78 -14.61 12.86
N MET A 103 -6.70 -13.52 12.08
CA MET A 103 -6.04 -12.29 12.52
C MET A 103 -6.66 -11.75 13.82
N LYS A 104 -8.00 -11.67 13.89
CA LYS A 104 -8.70 -11.24 15.11
C LYS A 104 -8.37 -12.13 16.32
N HIS A 105 -8.39 -13.45 16.15
CA HIS A 105 -8.06 -14.40 17.22
C HIS A 105 -6.60 -14.32 17.67
N LEU A 106 -5.70 -13.95 16.76
CA LEU A 106 -4.27 -13.74 17.04
C LEU A 106 -3.97 -12.34 17.61
N GLY A 107 -4.98 -11.53 17.92
CA GLY A 107 -4.82 -10.19 18.50
C GLY A 107 -4.44 -9.09 17.51
N TRP A 108 -4.62 -9.32 16.21
CA TRP A 108 -4.38 -8.28 15.19
C TRP A 108 -5.57 -7.32 15.15
N GLU A 109 -5.50 -6.29 15.98
CA GLU A 109 -6.56 -5.30 16.12
C GLU A 109 -6.66 -4.40 14.89
N LEU A 110 -7.87 -3.93 14.57
CA LEU A 110 -8.04 -2.90 13.55
C LEU A 110 -7.51 -1.59 14.12
N SER A 111 -6.72 -0.87 13.32
CA SER A 111 -6.25 0.45 13.74
C SER A 111 -7.42 1.44 13.77
N ASN A 112 -7.40 2.34 14.76
CA ASN A 112 -8.44 3.35 15.01
C ASN A 112 -8.31 4.58 14.10
N HIS A 113 -7.82 4.41 12.87
CA HIS A 113 -7.80 5.48 11.89
C HIS A 113 -9.21 5.85 11.47
N ASP A 114 -9.52 7.14 11.46
CA ASP A 114 -10.76 7.62 10.86
C ASP A 114 -10.74 7.40 9.33
N LYS A 115 -11.87 7.67 8.66
CA LYS A 115 -11.97 7.46 7.21
C LYS A 115 -11.00 8.36 6.43
N THR A 116 -10.71 9.55 6.97
CA THR A 116 -9.87 10.57 6.33
C THR A 116 -8.40 10.16 6.40
N THR A 117 -7.87 9.90 7.59
CA THR A 117 -6.51 9.42 7.83
C THR A 117 -6.25 8.10 7.11
N LYS A 118 -7.17 7.13 7.18
CA LYS A 118 -7.02 5.88 6.41
C LYS A 118 -6.91 6.17 4.91
N SER A 119 -7.71 7.10 4.39
CA SER A 119 -7.68 7.48 2.99
C SER A 119 -6.37 8.18 2.64
N GLU A 120 -5.86 9.09 3.47
CA GLU A 120 -4.59 9.79 3.27
C GLU A 120 -3.40 8.83 3.30
N LEU A 121 -3.41 7.82 4.18
CA LEU A 121 -2.36 6.81 4.26
C LEU A 121 -2.35 5.87 3.04
N LEU A 122 -3.54 5.51 2.53
CA LEU A 122 -3.67 4.50 1.48
C LEU A 122 -3.73 5.08 0.07
N GLN A 123 -4.38 6.21 -0.17
CA GLN A 123 -4.51 6.81 -1.52
C GLN A 123 -3.20 7.00 -2.29
N PRO A 124 -2.05 7.36 -1.68
CA PRO A 124 -0.80 7.46 -2.44
C PRO A 124 -0.26 6.09 -2.87
N LEU A 125 -0.78 4.99 -2.31
CA LEU A 125 -0.28 3.63 -2.48
C LEU A 125 -1.23 2.75 -3.29
N VAL A 126 -2.54 2.98 -3.16
CA VAL A 126 -3.59 2.16 -3.76
C VAL A 126 -4.60 3.03 -4.50
N ASP A 127 -5.15 2.50 -5.59
CA ASP A 127 -6.21 3.17 -6.32
C ASP A 127 -7.40 3.49 -5.40
N ARG A 128 -7.98 4.68 -5.59
CA ARG A 128 -9.13 5.16 -4.78
C ARG A 128 -10.31 4.17 -4.77
N LYS A 129 -10.49 3.40 -5.84
CA LYS A 129 -11.55 2.37 -5.96
C LYS A 129 -11.27 1.13 -5.12
N ASP A 130 -10.00 0.84 -4.86
CA ASP A 130 -9.57 -0.35 -4.12
C ASP A 130 -9.32 -0.09 -2.64
N SER A 131 -9.04 1.16 -2.22
CA SER A 131 -8.77 1.54 -0.83
C SER A 131 -9.79 1.04 0.21
N ARG A 132 -11.05 0.86 -0.19
CA ARG A 132 -12.11 0.29 0.65
C ARG A 132 -11.91 -1.17 1.02
N ASN A 133 -11.15 -1.92 0.22
CA ASN A 133 -10.86 -3.34 0.41
C ASN A 133 -9.66 -3.59 1.33
N TRP A 134 -8.90 -2.53 1.65
CA TRP A 134 -7.76 -2.57 2.54
C TRP A 134 -8.21 -2.33 3.99
N THR A 135 -7.64 -3.09 4.92
CA THR A 135 -7.81 -2.87 6.37
C THR A 135 -6.45 -2.65 7.01
N ILE A 136 -6.29 -1.58 7.78
CA ILE A 136 -5.07 -1.31 8.55
C ILE A 136 -5.23 -1.98 9.91
N ARG A 137 -4.21 -2.74 10.32
CA ARG A 137 -4.18 -3.47 11.57
C ARG A 137 -2.89 -3.18 12.34
N ILE A 138 -3.00 -3.19 13.66
CA ILE A 138 -1.84 -3.13 14.56
C ILE A 138 -1.27 -4.54 14.67
N ILE A 139 0.04 -4.66 14.45
CA ILE A 139 0.73 -5.94 14.54
C ILE A 139 1.00 -6.25 16.03
N PRO A 140 0.61 -7.41 16.57
CA PRO A 140 0.90 -7.75 17.96
C PRO A 140 2.42 -7.73 18.21
N PRO A 141 2.92 -7.03 19.24
CA PRO A 141 4.36 -6.95 19.52
C PRO A 141 5.02 -8.30 19.82
N THR A 142 4.22 -9.27 20.26
CA THR A 142 4.65 -10.66 20.54
C THR A 142 4.70 -11.53 19.30
N SER A 143 4.20 -11.07 18.15
CA SER A 143 4.18 -11.85 16.92
C SER A 143 5.56 -11.91 16.27
N ALA A 144 5.84 -13.04 15.61
CA ALA A 144 7.08 -13.20 14.86
C ALA A 144 7.14 -12.24 13.64
N VAL A 145 5.98 -11.82 13.12
CA VAL A 145 5.88 -10.79 12.08
C VAL A 145 6.39 -9.44 12.60
N TYR A 146 6.01 -9.03 13.81
CA TYR A 146 6.49 -7.77 14.41
C TYR A 146 8.01 -7.76 14.53
N THR A 147 8.59 -8.82 15.11
CA THR A 147 10.04 -8.97 15.24
C THR A 147 10.73 -8.90 13.88
N PHE A 148 10.24 -9.64 12.89
CA PHE A 148 10.83 -9.68 11.55
C PHE A 148 10.84 -8.30 10.88
N ILE A 149 9.74 -7.54 10.98
CA ILE A 149 9.62 -6.19 10.39
C ILE A 149 10.54 -5.18 11.10
N HIS A 150 10.87 -5.39 12.37
CA HIS A 150 11.83 -4.59 13.13
C HIS A 150 13.28 -4.90 12.76
N GLU A 151 13.59 -6.16 12.52
CA GLU A 151 14.91 -6.58 12.06
C GLU A 151 15.18 -6.18 10.59
N ASN A 152 14.12 -6.00 9.79
CA ASN A 152 14.21 -5.73 8.36
C ASN A 152 13.46 -4.45 7.96
N PRO A 153 13.96 -3.25 8.32
CA PRO A 153 13.25 -2.00 8.05
C PRO A 153 13.07 -1.69 6.55
N SER A 154 13.79 -2.39 5.66
CA SER A 154 13.65 -2.27 4.20
C SER A 154 12.28 -2.67 3.66
N VAL A 155 11.50 -3.47 4.39
CA VAL A 155 10.13 -3.83 3.98
C VAL A 155 9.08 -2.78 4.34
N ARG A 156 9.46 -1.75 5.13
CA ARG A 156 8.54 -0.70 5.57
C ARG A 156 8.46 0.41 4.53
N LEU A 157 7.25 0.89 4.26
CA LEU A 157 7.09 2.16 3.58
C LEU A 157 7.49 3.29 4.52
N ARG A 158 8.44 4.11 4.05
CA ARG A 158 8.73 5.38 4.69
C ARG A 158 7.63 6.36 4.29
N MET A 159 6.77 6.70 5.24
CA MET A 159 5.91 7.87 5.10
C MET A 159 6.84 9.08 5.04
N THR A 160 7.09 9.62 3.84
CA THR A 160 7.61 10.98 3.74
C THR A 160 6.49 11.87 4.25
N THR A 161 6.57 12.28 5.51
CA THR A 161 5.79 13.40 5.99
C THR A 161 6.03 14.53 5.00
N ASN A 162 5.00 14.90 4.26
CA ASN A 162 5.00 16.13 3.49
C ASN A 162 5.24 17.26 4.50
N GLN A 163 6.49 17.66 4.70
CA GLN A 163 6.73 19.09 4.82
C GLN A 163 6.14 19.69 3.54
N PRO A 164 5.31 20.73 3.61
CA PRO A 164 4.99 21.48 2.42
C PRO A 164 6.34 21.89 1.83
N GLN A 165 6.67 21.34 0.65
CA GLN A 165 7.75 21.93 -0.13
C GLN A 165 7.26 23.34 -0.40
N GLU A 166 7.79 24.31 0.36
CA GLU A 166 7.86 25.66 -0.14
C GLU A 166 8.54 25.53 -1.50
N LEU A 167 7.75 25.77 -2.55
CA LEU A 167 8.29 26.15 -3.84
C LEU A 167 9.19 27.35 -3.56
N SER A 168 10.49 27.11 -3.47
CA SER A 168 11.50 28.15 -3.53
C SER A 168 11.42 28.74 -4.95
N LEU A 169 10.47 29.65 -5.13
CA LEU A 169 10.48 30.63 -6.21
C LEU A 169 11.45 31.74 -5.80
N GLY A 170 12.73 31.51 -6.08
CA GLY A 170 13.78 32.51 -6.03
C GLY A 170 15.07 31.84 -6.49
N GLN A 171 15.66 32.14 -7.64
CA GLN A 171 15.98 33.49 -8.11
C GLN A 171 15.81 33.58 -9.63
N ILE A 172 14.81 34.34 -10.09
CA ILE A 172 14.96 35.10 -11.33
C ILE A 172 15.11 36.54 -10.87
N ILE A 173 16.34 37.05 -10.98
CA ILE A 173 16.66 38.46 -10.84
C ILE A 173 16.00 39.15 -12.03
N LEU A 174 14.94 39.92 -11.79
CA LEU A 174 14.48 40.95 -12.70
C LEU A 174 14.60 42.29 -11.98
N GLU A 175 15.44 43.14 -12.55
CA GLU A 175 15.70 44.51 -12.10
C GLU A 175 14.42 45.38 -12.16
N PRO A 176 14.34 46.43 -11.32
CA PRO A 176 13.21 47.36 -11.33
C PRO A 176 13.30 48.30 -12.53
N GLY A 177 12.41 48.08 -13.51
CA GLY A 177 12.10 49.03 -14.58
C GLY A 177 10.94 49.95 -14.21
N GLN A 178 11.14 51.25 -14.43
CA GLN A 178 10.29 52.39 -14.11
C GLN A 178 9.00 52.49 -14.95
N GLY A 179 8.03 53.27 -14.43
CA GLY A 179 6.94 53.93 -15.18
C GLY A 179 5.68 53.06 -15.36
N ASP A 180 4.44 53.54 -15.26
CA ASP A 180 3.90 54.89 -15.21
C ASP A 180 2.46 54.85 -14.64
N ASP A 181 2.00 56.02 -14.24
CA ASP A 181 0.61 56.48 -14.08
C ASP A 181 -0.43 55.75 -14.97
N ASN A 182 -1.56 55.34 -14.37
CA ASN A 182 -2.85 55.98 -14.67
C ASN A 182 -4.01 55.51 -13.78
N SER A 183 -4.55 56.47 -13.04
CA SER A 183 -5.95 56.86 -12.89
C SER A 183 -7.12 55.86 -13.09
N ASP A 184 -8.09 56.06 -12.20
CA ASP A 184 -9.54 56.09 -12.43
C ASP A 184 -10.33 54.77 -12.36
N GLN A 185 -11.07 54.61 -11.26
CA GLN A 185 -12.52 54.85 -11.15
C GLN A 185 -13.34 53.74 -11.79
N TYR A 186 -13.96 52.89 -10.97
CA TYR A 186 -15.40 52.64 -11.09
C TYR A 186 -16.02 52.40 -9.72
N LYS A 187 -16.98 53.27 -9.44
CA LYS A 187 -17.89 53.34 -8.29
C LYS A 187 -19.15 52.54 -8.62
N LYS A 188 -19.86 52.10 -7.56
CA LYS A 188 -21.33 51.84 -7.49
C LYS A 188 -21.85 50.61 -8.23
N ASP A 189 -22.95 49.96 -7.88
CA ASP A 189 -23.92 49.95 -6.77
C ASP A 189 -24.82 48.69 -7.02
N ALA A 190 -25.79 48.45 -6.13
CA ALA A 190 -26.95 47.53 -6.22
C ALA A 190 -26.72 46.12 -5.62
N SER A 191 -27.18 45.81 -4.40
CA SER A 191 -28.57 45.76 -3.92
C SER A 191 -29.51 45.00 -4.86
N SER A 192 -29.83 43.75 -4.51
CA SER A 192 -31.22 43.38 -4.22
C SER A 192 -31.36 41.99 -3.58
N PRO A 193 -32.41 41.79 -2.75
CA PRO A 193 -32.64 40.60 -1.93
C PRO A 193 -33.52 39.57 -2.66
N ASN A 194 -33.33 38.28 -2.38
CA ASN A 194 -34.30 37.26 -2.73
C ASN A 194 -35.07 36.81 -1.48
N MET A 195 -36.30 37.30 -1.37
CA MET A 195 -37.41 36.77 -0.59
C MET A 195 -38.31 35.92 -1.52
N TYR A 196 -39.19 35.11 -0.92
CA TYR A 196 -40.12 34.11 -1.48
C TYR A 196 -39.56 32.68 -1.60
N GLY A 197 -40.20 31.64 -1.06
CA GLY A 197 -41.49 31.61 -0.40
C GLY A 197 -41.78 30.25 0.24
N MET A 198 -42.57 30.30 1.32
CA MET A 198 -43.33 29.17 1.85
C MET A 198 -44.25 28.58 0.76
N LYS A 199 -44.37 27.26 0.70
CA LYS A 199 -45.67 26.58 0.63
C LYS A 199 -45.65 25.29 1.43
N MET A 200 -46.73 25.12 2.18
CA MET A 200 -47.10 23.93 2.95
C MET A 200 -47.50 22.77 2.03
N ASN A 201 -47.27 21.54 2.50
CA ASN A 201 -48.28 20.49 2.62
C ASN A 201 -47.79 19.45 3.65
#